data_AF-A0A6G6VXI3-F1
#
_entry.id   AF-A0A6G6VXI3-F1
#
_cell.length_a   1.000
_cell.length_b   1.000
_cell.length_c   1.000
_cell.angle_alpha   90.00
_cell.angle_beta   90.00
_cell.angle_gamma   90.00
#
_symmetry.space_group_name_H-M   'P 1'
#
loop_
_entity.id
_entity.type
_entity.pdbx_description
1 polymer ?
#
loop_
_entity_poly.entity_id
_entity_poly.type
_entity_poly.pdbx_seq_one_letter_code
_entity_poly.pdbx_strand_id
1 'polypeptide(L)'
;PEPKIAEIPDLDDEYRRVMKRFAAELEKLAERLLDLLCENLGLESGYLTRAFRGCQGVPTFGTKVSSYPPCPRPDLVKGLRAHTDAGGIILLFQDDRVGGLQLLRDGTGVNVPPTRHSIVVNLGDQLEVITNGRYKSVLHRVVAQTDGNRMSIASFYNPASDAVIFPAPALV
;
A
#
# COMPACT_ATOMS: atom_id res chain seq x y z
N PRO A 1 -0.61 8.73 17.73
CA PRO A 1 -1.54 9.80 17.27
C PRO A 1 -2.98 9.29 17.27
N GLU A 2 -3.96 10.08 17.71
CA GLU A 2 -5.37 9.67 17.62
C GLU A 2 -5.83 9.60 16.14
N PRO A 3 -6.72 8.66 15.77
CA PRO A 3 -7.18 8.53 14.40
C PRO A 3 -8.04 9.73 13.99
N LYS A 4 -7.59 10.50 13.00
CA LYS A 4 -8.32 11.65 12.44
C LYS A 4 -9.61 11.28 11.70
N ILE A 5 -9.97 10.00 11.65
CA ILE A 5 -11.18 9.51 10.97
C ILE A 5 -12.46 10.11 11.55
N ALA A 6 -12.46 10.62 12.78
CA ALA A 6 -13.61 11.32 13.37
C ALA A 6 -13.85 12.71 12.75
N GLU A 7 -12.86 13.28 12.06
CA GLU A 7 -12.90 14.64 11.49
C GLU A 7 -13.46 14.67 10.06
N ILE A 8 -13.66 13.52 9.41
CA ILE A 8 -14.19 13.43 8.03
C ILE A 8 -15.71 13.68 8.07
N PRO A 9 -16.26 14.77 7.52
CA PRO A 9 -17.65 15.17 7.79
C PRO A 9 -18.73 14.25 7.17
N ASP A 10 -18.40 13.60 6.07
CA ASP A 10 -19.29 12.83 5.19
C ASP A 10 -19.31 11.31 5.46
N LEU A 11 -18.64 10.86 6.53
CA LEU A 11 -18.63 9.46 6.98
C LEU A 11 -19.67 9.23 8.09
N ASP A 12 -20.56 8.26 7.92
CA ASP A 12 -21.44 7.82 9.00
C ASP A 12 -20.69 7.03 10.10
N ASP A 13 -21.32 6.87 11.25
CA ASP A 13 -20.71 6.22 12.42
C ASP A 13 -20.40 4.74 12.20
N GLU A 14 -21.22 4.04 11.40
CA GLU A 14 -20.99 2.64 11.08
C GLU A 14 -19.71 2.49 10.24
N TYR A 15 -19.58 3.29 9.19
CA TYR A 15 -18.43 3.27 8.31
C TYR A 15 -17.15 3.67 9.07
N ARG A 16 -17.21 4.70 9.93
CA ARG A 16 -16.07 5.03 10.81
C ARG A 16 -15.65 3.86 11.69
N ARG A 17 -16.61 3.19 12.31
CA ARG A 17 -16.35 2.03 13.19
C ARG A 17 -15.74 0.87 12.41
N VAL A 18 -16.27 0.55 11.23
CA VAL A 18 -15.75 -0.52 10.37
C VAL A 18 -14.35 -0.19 9.88
N MET A 19 -14.10 1.03 9.40
CA MET A 19 -12.78 1.46 8.93
C MET A 19 -11.73 1.47 10.04
N LYS A 20 -12.09 1.88 11.27
CA LYS A 20 -11.18 1.78 12.42
C LYS A 20 -10.74 0.34 12.68
N ARG A 21 -11.68 -0.60 12.65
CA ARG A 21 -11.38 -2.03 12.84
C ARG A 21 -10.55 -2.59 11.68
N PHE A 22 -10.94 -2.26 10.45
CA PHE A 22 -10.24 -2.69 9.25
C PHE A 22 -8.79 -2.20 9.21
N ALA A 23 -8.57 -0.91 9.49
CA ALA A 23 -7.23 -0.31 9.59
C ALA A 23 -6.37 -1.01 10.65
N ALA A 24 -6.92 -1.27 11.85
CA ALA A 24 -6.19 -1.95 12.92
C ALA A 24 -5.78 -3.38 12.55
N GLU A 25 -6.63 -4.13 11.84
CA GLU A 25 -6.26 -5.47 11.36
C GLU A 25 -5.23 -5.44 10.23
N LEU A 26 -5.31 -4.46 9.32
CA LEU A 26 -4.30 -4.28 8.28
C LEU A 26 -2.95 -3.81 8.84
N GLU A 27 -2.93 -3.01 9.90
CA GLU A 27 -1.70 -2.62 10.58
C GLU A 27 -0.98 -3.84 11.18
N LYS A 28 -1.73 -4.72 11.88
CA LYS A 28 -1.19 -6.00 12.40
C LYS A 28 -0.70 -6.90 11.26
N LEU A 29 -1.44 -6.97 10.15
CA LEU A 29 -1.03 -7.76 8.98
C LEU A 29 0.25 -7.20 8.36
N ALA A 30 0.38 -5.88 8.28
CA ALA A 30 1.59 -5.22 7.77
C ALA A 30 2.82 -5.59 8.60
N GLU A 31 2.74 -5.51 9.93
CA GLU A 31 3.85 -5.89 10.81
C GLU A 31 4.23 -7.37 10.66
N ARG A 32 3.25 -8.27 10.57
CA ARG A 32 3.51 -9.70 10.31
C ARG A 32 4.20 -9.94 8.98
N LEU A 33 3.80 -9.23 7.93
CA LEU A 33 4.44 -9.33 6.61
C LEU A 33 5.86 -8.76 6.64
N LEU A 34 6.10 -7.66 7.36
CA LEU A 34 7.43 -7.11 7.56
C LEU A 34 8.36 -8.09 8.30
N ASP A 35 7.85 -8.83 9.29
CA ASP A 35 8.63 -9.89 9.95
C ASP A 35 8.98 -11.05 9.01
N LEU A 36 8.06 -11.47 8.14
CA LEU A 36 8.35 -12.47 7.11
C LEU A 36 9.39 -11.98 6.10
N LEU A 37 9.38 -10.68 5.75
CA LEU A 37 10.43 -10.08 4.93
C LEU A 37 11.77 -10.09 5.67
N CYS A 38 11.79 -9.82 6.98
CA CYS A 38 13.01 -9.90 7.80
C CYS A 38 13.58 -11.32 7.76
N GLU A 39 12.75 -12.34 7.98
CA GLU A 39 13.16 -13.75 7.94
C GLU A 39 13.79 -14.11 6.58
N ASN A 40 13.11 -13.77 5.48
CA ASN A 40 13.62 -14.02 4.13
C ASN A 40 14.93 -13.30 3.81
N LEU A 41 15.17 -12.14 4.44
CA LEU A 41 16.38 -11.34 4.24
C LEU A 41 17.51 -11.71 5.21
N GLY A 42 17.27 -12.59 6.18
CA GLY A 42 18.23 -12.90 7.24
C GLY A 42 18.42 -11.74 8.23
N LEU A 43 17.43 -10.87 8.37
CA LEU A 43 17.41 -9.79 9.36
C LEU A 43 16.79 -10.27 10.67
N GLU A 44 17.16 -9.63 11.77
CA GLU A 44 16.53 -9.87 13.08
C GLU A 44 15.01 -9.61 13.00
N SER A 45 14.21 -10.45 13.67
CA SER A 45 12.77 -10.21 13.79
C SER A 45 12.49 -8.81 14.35
N GLY A 46 11.49 -8.15 13.76
CA GLY A 46 11.10 -6.78 14.05
C GLY A 46 12.04 -5.71 13.51
N TYR A 47 13.10 -6.04 12.76
CA TYR A 47 14.05 -5.04 12.26
C TYR A 47 13.36 -3.96 11.42
N LEU A 48 12.56 -4.34 10.42
CA LEU A 48 11.87 -3.39 9.55
C LEU A 48 10.83 -2.55 10.32
N THR A 49 10.09 -3.18 11.23
CA THR A 49 9.14 -2.50 12.12
C THR A 49 9.86 -1.46 12.99
N ARG A 50 11.02 -1.80 13.58
CA ARG A 50 11.84 -0.85 14.35
C ARG A 50 12.37 0.29 13.48
N ALA A 51 12.83 0.00 12.26
CA ALA A 51 13.30 1.00 11.32
C ALA A 51 12.22 2.05 10.98
N PHE A 52 10.94 1.67 11.03
CA PHE A 52 9.83 2.57 10.70
C PHE A 52 9.30 3.40 11.87
N ARG A 53 9.68 3.12 13.12
CA ARG A 53 9.04 3.71 14.31
C ARG A 53 9.49 5.13 14.66
N GLY A 54 10.60 5.62 14.10
CA GLY A 54 11.16 6.96 14.40
C GLY A 54 11.39 7.19 15.90
N CYS A 55 11.50 8.45 16.35
CA CYS A 55 11.71 8.76 17.77
C CYS A 55 10.44 8.57 18.60
N GLN A 56 9.26 8.72 17.98
CA GLN A 56 7.96 8.60 18.66
C GLN A 56 7.51 7.16 18.88
N GLY A 57 8.26 6.17 18.37
CA GLY A 57 7.97 4.76 18.57
C GLY A 57 6.78 4.24 17.75
N VAL A 58 6.24 5.03 16.82
CA VAL A 58 5.01 4.71 16.08
C VAL A 58 5.20 5.00 14.59
N PRO A 59 4.90 4.06 13.68
CA PRO A 59 4.93 4.28 12.23
C PRO A 59 3.82 5.22 11.76
N THR A 60 3.87 5.63 10.50
CA THR A 60 2.76 6.34 9.85
C THR A 60 1.84 5.34 9.15
N PHE A 61 0.57 5.28 9.54
CA PHE A 61 -0.43 4.44 8.88
C PHE A 61 -1.60 5.28 8.34
N GLY A 62 -1.95 5.08 7.08
CA GLY A 62 -3.04 5.81 6.43
C GLY A 62 -3.75 4.96 5.39
N THR A 63 -5.02 5.28 5.11
CA THR A 63 -5.81 4.57 4.09
C THR A 63 -6.37 5.54 3.07
N LYS A 64 -6.09 5.26 1.79
CA LYS A 64 -6.65 5.95 0.64
C LYS A 64 -7.85 5.15 0.13
N VAL A 65 -9.04 5.75 0.24
CA VAL A 65 -10.27 5.21 -0.35
C VAL A 65 -10.47 5.89 -1.71
N SER A 66 -10.60 5.11 -2.77
CA SER A 66 -10.73 5.63 -4.14
C SER A 66 -11.75 4.82 -4.93
N SER A 67 -12.40 5.50 -5.86
CA SER A 67 -13.35 4.94 -6.82
C SER A 67 -12.95 5.44 -8.20
N TYR A 68 -12.91 4.53 -9.18
CA TYR A 68 -12.58 4.84 -10.56
C TYR A 68 -13.82 4.60 -11.42
N PRO A 69 -14.63 5.64 -11.69
CA PRO A 69 -15.88 5.50 -12.42
C PRO A 69 -15.66 5.19 -13.91
N PRO A 70 -16.72 4.77 -14.63
CA PRO A 70 -16.69 4.59 -16.07
C PRO A 70 -16.18 5.84 -16.80
N CYS A 71 -15.33 5.65 -17.79
CA CYS A 71 -14.72 6.68 -18.61
C CYS A 71 -15.03 6.44 -20.09
N PRO A 72 -15.72 7.35 -20.79
CA PRO A 72 -16.04 7.18 -22.22
C PRO A 72 -14.81 7.11 -23.14
N ARG A 73 -13.67 7.66 -22.71
CA ARG A 73 -12.43 7.75 -23.48
C ARG A 73 -11.21 7.29 -22.66
N PRO A 74 -11.13 5.98 -22.33
CA PRO A 74 -10.05 5.44 -21.49
C PRO A 74 -8.68 5.42 -22.20
N ASP A 75 -8.67 5.65 -23.51
CA ASP A 75 -7.49 5.89 -24.32
C ASP A 75 -6.81 7.22 -23.97
N LEU A 76 -7.58 8.25 -23.61
CA LEU A 76 -7.08 9.61 -23.36
C LEU A 76 -6.65 9.86 -21.90
N VAL A 77 -7.17 9.10 -20.94
CA VAL A 77 -6.91 9.32 -19.52
C VAL A 77 -6.67 8.01 -18.78
N LYS A 78 -5.87 8.06 -17.72
CA LYS A 78 -5.67 6.95 -16.79
C LYS A 78 -6.41 7.24 -15.50
N GLY A 79 -6.95 6.20 -14.85
CA GLY A 79 -7.51 6.34 -13.51
C GLY A 79 -6.45 6.82 -12.52
N LEU A 80 -5.25 6.22 -12.60
CA LEU A 80 -4.06 6.67 -11.88
C LEU A 80 -2.83 6.48 -12.78
N ARG A 81 -2.02 7.53 -12.90
CA ARG A 81 -0.78 7.51 -13.70
C ARG A 81 0.23 6.51 -13.11
N ALA A 82 1.18 6.09 -13.94
CA ALA A 82 2.24 5.18 -13.49
C ALA A 82 3.10 5.85 -12.41
N HIS A 83 3.34 5.14 -11.31
CA HIS A 83 4.18 5.56 -10.19
C HIS A 83 4.66 4.34 -9.39
N THR A 84 5.69 4.53 -8.56
CA THR A 84 5.98 3.66 -7.42
C THR A 84 5.35 4.26 -6.17
N ASP A 85 5.19 3.46 -5.13
CA ASP A 85 4.72 3.97 -3.85
C ASP A 85 5.92 4.43 -3.02
N ALA A 86 5.92 5.68 -2.59
CA ALA A 86 7.03 6.25 -1.82
C ALA A 86 7.26 5.59 -0.44
N GLY A 87 6.33 4.75 0.00
CA GLY A 87 6.18 4.26 1.36
C GLY A 87 6.94 2.97 1.69
N GLY A 88 6.44 2.28 2.71
CA GLY A 88 6.95 1.00 3.16
C GLY A 88 6.25 -0.18 2.50
N ILE A 89 5.20 -0.69 3.14
CA ILE A 89 4.38 -1.78 2.60
C ILE A 89 2.95 -1.32 2.38
N ILE A 90 2.36 -1.74 1.27
CA ILE A 90 1.03 -1.34 0.82
C ILE A 90 0.13 -2.56 0.82
N LEU A 91 -1.06 -2.43 1.42
CA LEU A 91 -2.07 -3.47 1.52
C LEU A 91 -3.35 -2.96 0.85
N LEU A 92 -3.67 -3.53 -0.29
CA LEU A 92 -4.79 -3.11 -1.13
C LEU A 92 -5.93 -4.13 -1.07
N PHE A 93 -7.08 -3.67 -0.60
CA PHE A 93 -8.37 -4.31 -0.82
C PHE A 93 -9.04 -3.66 -2.03
N GLN A 94 -9.05 -4.37 -3.16
CA GLN A 94 -9.60 -3.86 -4.42
C GLN A 94 -10.94 -4.52 -4.75
N ASP A 95 -11.66 -3.91 -5.70
CA ASP A 95 -12.82 -4.50 -6.35
C ASP A 95 -12.59 -5.96 -6.76
N ASP A 96 -13.56 -6.84 -6.51
CA ASP A 96 -13.45 -8.26 -6.78
C ASP A 96 -13.97 -8.65 -8.17
N ARG A 97 -14.47 -7.68 -8.96
CA ARG A 97 -15.00 -7.89 -10.31
C ARG A 97 -14.38 -6.94 -11.33
N VAL A 98 -14.26 -5.65 -11.00
CA VAL A 98 -13.78 -4.61 -11.91
C VAL A 98 -12.26 -4.50 -11.79
N GLY A 99 -11.56 -4.94 -12.84
CA GLY A 99 -10.10 -4.83 -12.92
C GLY A 99 -9.61 -3.40 -13.09
N GLY A 100 -8.31 -3.23 -13.34
CA GLY A 100 -7.75 -1.93 -13.76
C GLY A 100 -6.36 -1.65 -13.21
N LEU A 101 -5.99 -2.27 -12.09
CA LEU A 101 -4.63 -2.20 -11.58
C LEU A 101 -3.68 -2.99 -12.51
N GLN A 102 -2.61 -2.33 -12.92
CA GLN A 102 -1.53 -2.93 -13.69
C GLN A 102 -0.19 -2.64 -13.03
N LEU A 103 0.64 -3.68 -12.87
CA LEU A 103 2.07 -3.54 -12.58
C LEU A 103 2.85 -3.51 -13.89
N LEU A 104 3.87 -2.67 -13.98
CA LEU A 104 4.70 -2.51 -15.16
C LEU A 104 5.97 -3.34 -14.98
N ARG A 105 6.14 -4.32 -15.86
CA ARG A 105 7.33 -5.15 -15.96
C ARG A 105 7.91 -4.99 -17.36
N ASP A 106 9.14 -4.52 -17.45
CA ASP A 106 9.86 -4.33 -18.74
C ASP A 106 9.05 -3.48 -19.74
N GLY A 107 8.43 -2.39 -19.25
CA GLY A 107 7.56 -1.52 -20.04
C GLY A 107 6.17 -2.10 -20.37
N THR A 108 5.92 -3.35 -20.03
CA THR A 108 4.65 -4.05 -20.29
C THR A 108 3.76 -4.07 -19.05
N GLY A 109 2.49 -3.69 -19.23
CA GLY A 109 1.50 -3.73 -18.14
C GLY A 109 0.93 -5.12 -17.94
N VAL A 110 1.17 -5.70 -16.76
CA VAL A 110 0.59 -6.96 -16.31
C VAL A 110 -0.59 -6.64 -15.40
N ASN A 111 -1.77 -7.19 -15.71
CA ASN A 111 -2.96 -6.99 -14.90
C ASN A 111 -2.82 -7.69 -13.55
N VAL A 112 -3.22 -7.01 -12.47
CA VAL A 112 -3.46 -7.64 -11.18
C VAL A 112 -4.92 -8.09 -11.15
N PRO A 113 -5.20 -9.41 -11.15
CA PRO A 113 -6.57 -9.90 -11.30
C PRO A 113 -7.43 -9.54 -10.07
N PRO A 114 -8.67 -9.05 -10.27
CA PRO A 114 -9.67 -8.99 -9.21
C PRO A 114 -9.83 -10.38 -8.59
N THR A 115 -9.64 -10.48 -7.28
CA THR A 115 -9.73 -11.75 -6.56
C THR A 115 -10.52 -11.54 -5.28
N ARG A 116 -11.65 -12.23 -5.17
CA ARG A 116 -12.57 -12.12 -4.04
C ARG A 116 -11.87 -12.44 -2.72
N HIS A 117 -12.09 -11.59 -1.71
CA HIS A 117 -11.54 -11.74 -0.35
C HIS A 117 -10.00 -11.80 -0.28
N SER A 118 -9.31 -11.20 -1.25
CA SER A 118 -7.84 -11.10 -1.25
C SER A 118 -7.35 -9.71 -0.85
N ILE A 119 -6.12 -9.64 -0.37
CA ILE A 119 -5.34 -8.41 -0.20
C ILE A 119 -4.17 -8.48 -1.18
N VAL A 120 -4.06 -7.49 -2.06
CA VAL A 120 -2.87 -7.29 -2.90
C VAL A 120 -1.82 -6.59 -2.05
N VAL A 121 -0.60 -7.12 -2.05
CA VAL A 121 0.53 -6.55 -1.30
C VAL A 121 1.61 -6.11 -2.27
N ASN A 122 2.11 -4.89 -2.11
CA ASN A 122 3.29 -4.41 -2.82
C ASN A 122 4.23 -3.63 -1.89
N LEU A 123 5.47 -3.49 -2.33
CA LEU A 123 6.54 -2.84 -1.57
C LEU A 123 6.82 -1.47 -2.17
N GLY A 124 7.03 -0.48 -1.30
CA GLY A 124 7.36 0.88 -1.65
C GLY A 124 8.87 1.16 -1.62
N ASP A 125 9.21 2.38 -2.01
CA ASP A 125 10.59 2.85 -2.20
C ASP A 125 11.43 2.73 -0.92
N GLN A 126 10.84 2.87 0.28
CA GLN A 126 11.59 2.76 1.54
C GLN A 126 12.11 1.35 1.78
N LEU A 127 11.33 0.32 1.41
CA LEU A 127 11.79 -1.06 1.49
C LEU A 127 12.83 -1.36 0.41
N GLU A 128 12.76 -0.72 -0.76
CA GLU A 128 13.83 -0.84 -1.76
C GLU A 128 15.16 -0.32 -1.23
N VAL A 129 15.15 0.84 -0.55
CA VAL A 129 16.35 1.39 0.09
C VAL A 129 16.89 0.46 1.18
N ILE A 130 16.04 0.06 2.13
CA ILE A 130 16.48 -0.76 3.28
C ILE A 130 17.02 -2.12 2.84
N THR A 131 16.40 -2.72 1.82
CA THR A 131 16.84 -4.02 1.30
C THR A 131 18.03 -3.94 0.37
N ASN A 132 18.64 -2.76 0.20
CA ASN A 132 19.75 -2.51 -0.71
C ASN A 132 19.42 -2.96 -2.15
N GLY A 133 18.20 -2.67 -2.61
CA GLY A 133 17.73 -2.99 -3.95
C GLY A 133 17.35 -4.45 -4.21
N ARG A 134 17.41 -5.34 -3.19
CA ARG A 134 17.01 -6.75 -3.34
C ARG A 134 15.51 -6.90 -3.59
N TYR A 135 14.69 -6.09 -2.93
CA TYR A 135 13.25 -5.99 -3.20
C TYR A 135 12.95 -4.63 -3.80
N LYS A 136 12.55 -4.60 -5.07
CA LYS A 136 12.31 -3.36 -5.82
C LYS A 136 10.87 -2.89 -5.67
N SER A 137 10.68 -1.58 -5.56
CA SER A 137 9.37 -0.98 -5.74
C SER A 137 9.00 -1.00 -7.22
N VAL A 138 7.80 -1.48 -7.52
CA VAL A 138 7.37 -1.74 -8.90
C VAL A 138 6.43 -0.65 -9.36
N LEU A 139 6.74 -0.08 -10.53
CA LEU A 139 5.86 0.86 -11.22
C LEU A 139 4.49 0.22 -11.42
N HIS A 140 3.43 0.92 -11.07
CA HIS A 140 2.07 0.46 -11.28
C HIS A 140 1.14 1.62 -11.62
N ARG A 141 0.00 1.31 -12.24
CA ARG A 141 -1.00 2.28 -12.70
C ARG A 141 -2.41 1.72 -12.57
N VAL A 142 -3.41 2.59 -12.66
CA VAL A 142 -4.81 2.18 -12.82
C VAL A 142 -5.32 2.65 -14.17
N VAL A 143 -5.73 1.70 -15.02
CA VAL A 143 -6.36 2.02 -16.32
C VAL A 143 -7.83 2.39 -16.13
N ALA A 144 -8.30 3.36 -16.91
CA ALA A 144 -9.73 3.67 -16.99
C ALA A 144 -10.44 2.65 -17.90
N GLN A 145 -11.73 2.44 -17.70
CA GLN A 145 -12.58 1.51 -18.47
C GLN A 145 -13.88 2.20 -18.84
N THR A 146 -14.53 1.76 -19.93
CA THR A 146 -15.81 2.32 -20.40
C THR A 146 -17.01 1.95 -19.54
N ASP A 147 -16.87 0.88 -18.76
CA ASP A 147 -17.88 0.29 -17.89
C ASP A 147 -17.27 -0.11 -16.54
N GLY A 148 -18.13 -0.25 -15.53
CA GLY A 148 -17.72 -0.57 -14.16
C GLY A 148 -17.19 0.63 -13.37
N ASN A 149 -17.40 0.59 -12.05
CA ASN A 149 -16.81 1.54 -11.12
C ASN A 149 -15.90 0.77 -10.16
N ARG A 150 -14.59 0.83 -10.37
CA ARG A 150 -13.63 0.08 -9.56
C ARG A 150 -13.46 0.71 -8.18
N MET A 151 -13.81 -0.04 -7.13
CA MET A 151 -13.46 0.29 -5.75
C MET A 151 -11.97 0.01 -5.44
N SER A 152 -11.35 0.85 -4.62
CA SER A 152 -9.98 0.67 -4.15
C SER A 152 -9.82 1.21 -2.72
N ILE A 153 -9.45 0.34 -1.77
CA ILE A 153 -9.13 0.71 -0.39
C ILE A 153 -7.68 0.30 -0.14
N ALA A 154 -6.76 1.25 -0.29
CA ALA A 154 -5.32 1.03 -0.17
C ALA A 154 -4.80 1.58 1.16
N SER A 155 -4.27 0.72 2.02
CA SER A 155 -3.63 1.10 3.27
C SER A 155 -2.11 1.10 3.13
N PHE A 156 -1.47 2.13 3.65
CA PHE A 156 -0.04 2.37 3.54
C PHE A 156 0.58 2.35 4.93
N TYR A 157 1.48 1.41 5.17
CA TYR A 157 2.31 1.34 6.37
C TYR A 157 3.68 1.91 6.03
N ASN A 158 3.92 3.13 6.50
CA ASN A 158 5.06 3.97 6.15
C ASN A 158 5.93 4.24 7.37
N PRO A 159 7.21 4.60 7.16
CA PRO A 159 8.02 5.10 8.24
C PRO A 159 7.41 6.34 8.92
N ALA A 160 7.74 6.54 10.19
CA ALA A 160 7.54 7.80 10.87
C ALA A 160 8.25 8.93 10.11
N SER A 161 7.75 10.16 10.25
CA SER A 161 8.30 11.33 9.55
C SER A 161 9.76 11.64 9.88
N ASP A 162 10.23 11.18 11.05
CA ASP A 162 11.60 11.35 11.56
C ASP A 162 12.40 10.04 11.54
N ALA A 163 11.87 8.97 10.93
CA ALA A 163 12.60 7.72 10.77
C ALA A 163 13.81 7.92 9.84
N VAL A 164 14.98 7.41 10.25
CA VAL A 164 16.20 7.44 9.45
C VAL A 164 16.25 6.19 8.59
N ILE A 165 16.17 6.36 7.27
CA ILE A 165 16.12 5.25 6.31
C ILE A 165 17.46 5.12 5.57
N PHE A 166 18.02 3.92 5.58
CA PHE A 166 19.28 3.57 4.94
C PHE A 166 19.32 2.06 4.64
N PRO A 167 20.19 1.58 3.73
CA PRO A 167 20.39 0.15 3.50
C PRO A 167 20.77 -0.57 4.79
N ALA A 168 20.08 -1.68 5.10
CA ALA A 168 20.36 -2.45 6.30
C ALA A 168 21.83 -2.92 6.27
N PRO A 169 22.64 -2.68 7.32
CA PRO A 169 24.07 -3.00 7.29
C PRO A 169 24.40 -4.47 7.01
N ALA A 170 23.50 -5.39 7.38
CA ALA A 170 23.65 -6.82 7.09
C ALA A 170 23.41 -7.21 5.61
N LEU A 171 22.93 -6.27 4.78
CA LEU A 171 22.60 -6.49 3.37
C LEU A 171 23.54 -5.74 2.40
N VAL A 172 24.59 -5.11 2.93
CA VAL A 172 25.64 -4.37 2.18
C VAL A 172 26.87 -5.25 1.98
#